data_AF-A0A7C4FYM2-F1
#
_entry.id   AF-A0A7C4FYM2-F1
#
_cell.length_a   1.000
_cell.length_b   1.000
_cell.length_c   1.000
_cell.angle_alpha   90.00
_cell.angle_beta   90.00
_cell.angle_gamma   90.00
#
_symmetry.space_group_name_H-M   'P 1'
#
loop_
_entity.id
_entity.type
_entity.pdbx_description
1 polymer ?
#
loop_
_entity_poly.entity_id
_entity_poly.type
_entity_poly.pdbx_seq_one_letter_code
_entity_poly.pdbx_strand_id
1 'polypeptide(L)'
;MNDSLIIGIVAVLAGGVLNGSFVAPMKKLRGWQWEHGWLVYSVTGLVLIPWLVAAVTLPQLAPSLADSTTPALARVLLFGFGWGVGSVLFGLGVDRMGLALGYGLILGLIAPIGTFLPLVVLYPDRLFTRQGAHLLAGVVVVLLGIVILAVAGRLRERASQHLAARAALP
;
A
#
# COMPACT_ATOMS: atom_id res chain seq x y z
N MET A 1 2.48 32.05 -1.15
CA MET A 1 2.44 30.61 -0.79
C MET A 1 3.82 30.08 -1.09
N ASN A 2 4.52 29.46 -0.14
CA ASN A 2 5.90 29.00 -0.35
C ASN A 2 5.95 28.03 -1.55
N ASP A 3 6.83 28.27 -2.53
CA ASP A 3 6.96 27.41 -3.73
C ASP A 3 7.19 25.93 -3.34
N SER A 4 7.90 25.70 -2.23
CA SER A 4 8.10 24.37 -1.64
C SER A 4 6.82 23.67 -1.19
N LEU A 5 5.82 24.42 -0.72
CA LEU A 5 4.53 23.85 -0.33
C LEU A 5 3.74 23.37 -1.54
N ILE A 6 3.73 24.15 -2.62
CA ILE A 6 3.03 23.79 -3.86
C ILE A 6 3.67 22.54 -4.47
N ILE A 7 5.00 22.50 -4.56
CA ILE A 7 5.74 21.33 -5.04
C ILE A 7 5.43 20.10 -4.17
N GLY A 8 5.41 20.25 -2.85
CA GLY A 8 5.06 19.16 -1.92
C GLY A 8 3.65 18.62 -2.15
N ILE A 9 2.66 19.51 -2.30
CA ILE A 9 1.26 19.10 -2.58
C ILE A 9 1.17 18.37 -3.91
N VAL A 10 1.78 18.92 -4.97
CA VAL A 10 1.78 18.30 -6.31
C VAL A 10 2.47 16.94 -6.27
N ALA A 11 3.59 16.81 -5.58
CA ALA A 11 4.32 15.55 -5.44
C ALA A 11 3.49 14.49 -4.69
N VAL A 12 2.78 14.87 -3.62
CA VAL A 12 1.89 13.97 -2.87
C VAL A 12 0.71 13.52 -3.73
N LEU A 13 0.08 14.43 -4.49
CA LEU A 13 -1.01 14.09 -5.39
C LEU A 13 -0.54 13.17 -6.51
N ALA A 14 0.60 13.46 -7.13
CA ALA A 14 1.20 12.62 -8.16
C ALA A 14 1.53 11.21 -7.61
N GLY A 15 2.14 11.15 -6.43
CA GLY A 15 2.42 9.89 -5.73
C GLY A 15 1.14 9.09 -5.45
N GLY A 16 0.06 9.76 -5.00
CA GLY A 16 -1.23 9.14 -4.78
C GLY A 16 -1.87 8.58 -6.05
N VAL A 17 -1.81 9.32 -7.17
CA VAL A 17 -2.32 8.87 -8.47
C VAL A 17 -1.53 7.67 -8.98
N LEU A 18 -0.19 7.73 -8.93
CA LEU A 18 0.68 6.62 -9.34
C LEU A 18 0.43 5.37 -8.48
N ASN A 19 0.31 5.55 -7.17
CA ASN A 19 0.01 4.46 -6.23
C ASN A 19 -1.38 3.86 -6.52
N GLY A 20 -2.44 4.66 -6.62
CA GLY A 20 -3.78 4.14 -6.92
C GLY A 20 -3.89 3.44 -8.28
N SER A 21 -3.05 3.83 -9.24
CA SER A 21 -3.14 3.34 -10.62
C SER A 21 -2.30 2.09 -10.91
N PHE A 22 -1.29 1.74 -10.10
CA PHE A 22 -0.33 0.69 -10.48
C PHE A 22 -0.93 -0.70 -10.69
N VAL A 23 -2.06 -1.01 -10.02
CA VAL A 23 -2.74 -2.32 -10.19
C VAL A 23 -3.67 -2.33 -11.41
N ALA A 24 -4.07 -1.16 -11.92
CA ALA A 24 -5.03 -1.07 -13.03
C ALA A 24 -4.52 -1.71 -14.35
N PRO A 25 -3.24 -1.55 -14.74
CA PRO A 25 -2.66 -2.27 -15.89
C PRO A 25 -2.70 -3.79 -15.74
N MET A 26 -2.50 -4.32 -14.53
CA MET A 26 -2.48 -5.77 -14.30
C MET A 26 -3.83 -6.41 -14.64
N LYS A 27 -4.94 -5.69 -14.42
CA LYS A 27 -6.29 -6.13 -14.83
C LYS A 27 -6.48 -6.19 -16.35
N LYS A 28 -5.66 -5.49 -17.13
CA LYS A 28 -5.74 -5.48 -18.60
C LYS A 28 -4.93 -6.60 -19.26
N LEU A 29 -4.05 -7.29 -18.52
CA LEU A 29 -3.25 -8.42 -18.99
C LEU A 29 -4.11 -9.69 -19.12
N ARG A 30 -5.03 -9.69 -20.09
CA ARG A 30 -5.93 -10.82 -20.35
C ARG A 30 -5.13 -12.06 -20.77
N GLY A 31 -5.31 -13.17 -20.07
CA GLY A 31 -4.66 -14.45 -20.37
C GLY A 31 -3.39 -14.75 -19.55
N TRP A 32 -2.92 -13.82 -18.73
CA TRP A 32 -1.83 -14.06 -17.79
C TRP A 32 -2.40 -14.45 -16.43
N GLN A 33 -1.77 -15.44 -15.79
CA GLN A 33 -1.98 -15.70 -14.37
C GLN A 33 -1.47 -14.49 -13.57
N TRP A 34 -2.15 -14.17 -12.47
CA TRP A 34 -1.82 -13.02 -11.64
C TRP A 34 -0.35 -13.06 -11.17
N GLU A 35 0.14 -14.26 -10.83
CA GLU A 35 1.49 -14.54 -10.36
C GLU A 35 2.55 -14.09 -11.38
N HIS A 36 2.31 -14.31 -12.67
CA HIS A 36 3.25 -13.90 -13.73
C HIS A 36 3.32 -12.38 -13.85
N GLY A 37 2.16 -11.70 -13.78
CA GLY A 37 2.11 -10.23 -13.77
C GLY A 37 2.82 -9.66 -12.54
N TRP A 38 2.58 -10.26 -11.37
CA TRP A 38 3.20 -9.84 -10.12
C TRP A 38 4.72 -10.07 -10.09
N LEU A 39 5.19 -11.16 -10.68
CA LEU A 39 6.62 -11.45 -10.82
C LEU A 39 7.31 -10.40 -11.68
N VAL A 40 6.74 -10.06 -12.85
CA VAL A 40 7.28 -9.02 -13.73
C VAL A 40 7.33 -7.68 -13.00
N TYR A 41 6.26 -7.30 -12.31
CA TYR A 41 6.24 -6.09 -11.47
C TYR A 41 7.31 -6.12 -10.38
N SER A 42 7.46 -7.24 -9.67
CA SER A 42 8.42 -7.35 -8.57
C SER A 42 9.86 -7.23 -9.08
N VAL A 43 10.21 -7.92 -10.15
CA VAL A 43 11.57 -7.86 -10.72
C VAL A 43 11.84 -6.46 -11.28
N THR A 44 10.93 -5.91 -12.09
CA THR A 44 11.17 -4.63 -12.75
C THR A 44 11.05 -3.45 -11.78
N GLY A 45 9.92 -3.34 -11.09
CA GLY A 45 9.57 -2.20 -10.25
C GLY A 45 10.22 -2.21 -8.87
N LEU A 46 10.51 -3.39 -8.29
CA LEU A 46 11.06 -3.48 -6.93
C LEU A 46 12.56 -3.84 -6.89
N VAL A 47 13.11 -4.39 -7.97
CA VAL A 47 14.55 -4.71 -8.05
C VAL A 47 15.24 -3.81 -9.06
N LEU A 48 14.92 -3.92 -10.35
CA LEU A 48 15.68 -3.23 -11.40
C LEU A 48 15.62 -1.71 -11.29
N ILE A 49 14.42 -1.14 -11.14
CA ILE A 49 14.24 0.32 -11.06
C ILE A 49 14.94 0.91 -9.82
N PRO A 50 14.78 0.37 -8.59
CA PRO A 50 15.50 0.89 -7.43
C PRO A 50 17.03 0.80 -7.58
N TRP A 51 17.56 -0.29 -8.13
CA TRP A 51 19.00 -0.40 -8.39
C TRP A 51 19.50 0.58 -9.44
N LEU A 52 18.74 0.80 -10.51
CA LEU A 52 19.05 1.81 -11.53
C LEU A 52 19.07 3.22 -10.92
N VAL A 53 18.02 3.57 -10.17
CA VAL A 53 17.92 4.88 -9.50
C VAL A 53 19.06 5.05 -8.51
N ALA A 54 19.38 4.03 -7.72
CA ALA A 54 20.51 4.05 -6.79
C ALA A 54 21.83 4.28 -7.53
N ALA A 55 22.09 3.58 -8.63
CA ALA A 55 23.31 3.73 -9.42
C ALA A 55 23.46 5.14 -10.02
N VAL A 56 22.37 5.80 -10.40
CA VAL A 56 22.39 7.15 -10.99
C VAL A 56 22.48 8.25 -9.92
N THR A 57 21.83 8.05 -8.77
CA THR A 57 21.72 9.08 -7.72
C THR A 57 22.77 8.98 -6.63
N LEU A 58 23.35 7.79 -6.40
CA LEU A 58 24.32 7.55 -5.33
C LEU A 58 25.72 7.32 -5.94
N PRO A 59 26.58 8.36 -5.98
CA PRO A 59 27.92 8.27 -6.54
C PRO A 59 28.85 7.30 -5.78
N GLN A 60 28.51 6.91 -4.55
CA GLN A 60 29.29 6.00 -3.71
C GLN A 60 28.46 4.81 -3.19
N LEU A 61 27.60 4.22 -4.03
CA LEU A 61 26.74 3.10 -3.64
C LEU A 61 27.51 1.90 -3.07
N ALA A 62 28.53 1.42 -3.78
CA ALA A 62 29.30 0.24 -3.38
C ALA A 62 30.12 0.44 -2.08
N PRO A 63 30.87 1.55 -1.91
CA PRO A 63 31.52 1.87 -0.63
C PRO A 63 30.52 1.96 0.53
N SER A 64 29.37 2.61 0.31
CA SER A 64 28.35 2.77 1.36
C SER A 64 27.78 1.44 1.85
N LEU A 65 27.66 0.45 0.95
CA LEU A 65 27.25 -0.91 1.30
C LEU A 65 28.37 -1.65 2.05
N ALA A 66 29.63 -1.49 1.63
CA ALA A 66 30.78 -2.12 2.29
C ALA A 66 31.02 -1.59 3.71
N ASP A 67 30.79 -0.29 3.93
CA ASP A 67 30.99 0.38 5.22
C ASP A 67 29.81 0.18 6.19
N SER A 68 28.70 -0.40 5.72
CA SER A 68 27.50 -0.57 6.54
C SER A 68 27.63 -1.71 7.55
N THR A 69 27.16 -1.47 8.77
CA THR A 69 27.32 -2.42 9.88
C THR A 69 26.38 -3.63 9.73
N THR A 70 26.84 -4.82 10.14
CA THR A 70 26.04 -6.06 10.10
C THR A 70 24.65 -5.93 10.77
N PRO A 71 24.49 -5.27 11.93
CA PRO A 71 23.18 -5.08 12.54
C PRO A 71 22.25 -4.18 11.71
N ALA A 72 22.79 -3.18 11.01
CA ALA A 72 22.00 -2.33 10.13
C ALA A 72 21.51 -3.12 8.91
N LEU A 73 22.40 -3.87 8.26
CA LEU A 73 22.05 -4.75 7.14
C LEU A 73 21.00 -5.80 7.54
N ALA A 74 21.16 -6.44 8.70
CA ALA A 74 20.20 -7.43 9.19
C ALA A 74 18.79 -6.84 9.39
N ARG A 75 18.69 -5.62 9.94
CA ARG A 75 17.40 -4.92 10.10
C ARG A 75 16.79 -4.58 8.74
N VAL A 76 17.57 -4.06 7.81
CA VAL A 76 17.11 -3.72 6.45
C VAL A 76 16.57 -4.96 5.74
N LEU A 77 17.29 -6.08 5.81
CA LEU A 77 16.86 -7.35 5.22
C LEU A 77 15.59 -7.90 5.91
N LEU A 78 15.50 -7.82 7.23
CA LEU A 78 14.34 -8.29 7.99
C LEU A 78 13.08 -7.48 7.64
N PHE A 79 13.16 -6.15 7.70
CA PHE A 79 12.04 -5.27 7.37
C PHE A 79 11.68 -5.35 5.87
N GLY A 80 12.69 -5.45 5.00
CA GLY A 80 12.49 -5.65 3.57
C GLY A 80 11.79 -6.96 3.25
N PHE A 81 12.17 -8.05 3.90
CA PHE A 81 11.50 -9.35 3.78
C PHE A 81 10.04 -9.28 4.26
N GLY A 82 9.80 -8.71 5.45
CA GLY A 82 8.45 -8.52 5.99
C GLY A 82 7.57 -7.68 5.07
N TRP A 83 8.11 -6.59 4.53
CA TRP A 83 7.42 -5.76 3.54
C TRP A 83 7.13 -6.53 2.25
N GLY A 84 8.07 -7.34 1.77
CA GLY A 84 7.90 -8.18 0.58
C GLY A 84 6.77 -9.20 0.75
N VAL A 85 6.71 -9.89 1.90
CA VAL A 85 5.59 -10.79 2.24
C VAL A 85 4.27 -10.02 2.25
N GLY A 86 4.24 -8.85 2.90
CA GLY A 86 3.07 -7.97 2.92
C GLY A 86 2.62 -7.54 1.52
N SER A 87 3.58 -7.26 0.62
CA SER A 87 3.33 -6.88 -0.77
C SER A 87 2.65 -8.01 -1.56
N VAL A 88 3.14 -9.25 -1.42
CA VAL A 88 2.52 -10.42 -2.07
C VAL A 88 1.11 -10.66 -1.53
N LEU A 89 0.93 -10.60 -0.21
CA LEU A 89 -0.39 -10.75 0.42
C LEU A 89 -1.36 -9.63 0.00
N PHE A 90 -0.86 -8.40 -0.15
CA PHE A 90 -1.62 -7.27 -0.69
C PHE A 90 -2.13 -7.60 -2.10
N GLY A 91 -1.24 -8.00 -3.00
CA GLY A 91 -1.62 -8.25 -4.39
C GLY A 91 -2.60 -9.42 -4.51
N LEU A 92 -2.40 -10.48 -3.74
CA LEU A 92 -3.34 -11.60 -3.60
C LEU A 92 -4.72 -11.19 -3.04
N GLY A 93 -4.74 -10.26 -2.08
CA GLY A 93 -5.98 -9.73 -1.52
C GLY A 93 -6.75 -8.89 -2.54
N VAL A 94 -6.05 -8.03 -3.29
CA VAL A 94 -6.65 -7.21 -4.34
C VAL A 94 -7.18 -8.08 -5.49
N ASP A 95 -6.46 -9.13 -5.88
CA ASP A 95 -6.88 -10.06 -6.92
C ASP A 95 -8.19 -10.77 -6.54
N ARG A 96 -8.28 -11.27 -5.30
CA ARG A 96 -9.48 -11.99 -4.81
C ARG A 96 -10.70 -11.10 -4.58
N MET A 97 -10.51 -9.88 -4.07
CA MET A 97 -11.63 -8.99 -3.69
C MET A 97 -12.01 -8.00 -4.81
N GLY A 98 -11.18 -7.91 -5.84
CA GLY A 98 -11.26 -6.92 -6.91
C GLY A 98 -10.74 -5.55 -6.49
N LEU A 99 -10.30 -4.76 -7.49
CA LEU A 99 -9.64 -3.46 -7.31
C LEU A 99 -10.34 -2.52 -6.32
N ALA A 100 -11.65 -2.30 -6.45
CA ALA A 100 -12.33 -1.30 -5.61
C ALA A 100 -12.42 -1.70 -4.13
N LEU A 101 -12.80 -2.95 -3.83
CA LEU A 101 -12.95 -3.40 -2.44
C LEU A 101 -11.61 -3.78 -1.83
N GLY A 102 -10.80 -4.58 -2.54
CA GLY A 102 -9.53 -5.07 -2.01
C GLY A 102 -8.56 -3.93 -1.74
N TYR A 103 -8.36 -3.04 -2.71
CA TYR A 103 -7.43 -1.92 -2.56
C TYR A 103 -7.89 -0.95 -1.48
N GLY A 104 -9.19 -0.62 -1.45
CA GLY A 104 -9.77 0.28 -0.46
C GLY A 104 -9.72 -0.28 0.97
N LEU A 105 -10.02 -1.58 1.16
CA LEU A 105 -9.94 -2.21 2.48
C LEU A 105 -8.49 -2.35 2.96
N ILE A 106 -7.58 -2.81 2.09
CA ILE A 106 -6.20 -3.03 2.51
C ILE A 106 -5.51 -1.71 2.84
N LEU A 107 -5.57 -0.70 1.95
CA LEU A 107 -4.98 0.61 2.26
C LEU A 107 -5.69 1.31 3.41
N GLY A 108 -7.02 1.17 3.47
CA GLY A 108 -7.82 1.68 4.56
C GLY A 108 -7.35 1.12 5.91
N LEU A 109 -7.04 -0.17 6.01
CA LEU A 109 -6.58 -0.79 7.25
C LEU A 109 -5.12 -0.45 7.57
N ILE A 110 -4.25 -0.38 6.56
CA ILE A 110 -2.83 -0.06 6.75
C ILE A 110 -2.65 1.38 7.22
N ALA A 111 -3.43 2.34 6.72
CA ALA A 111 -3.27 3.76 7.06
C ALA A 111 -3.39 4.08 8.57
N PRO A 112 -4.44 3.63 9.30
CA PRO A 112 -4.54 3.68 10.75
C PRO A 112 -3.35 3.04 11.45
N ILE A 113 -2.97 1.82 11.07
CA ILE A 113 -1.89 1.07 11.73
C ILE A 113 -0.55 1.82 11.54
N GLY A 114 -0.26 2.23 10.31
CA GLY A 114 0.95 2.98 9.96
C GLY A 114 0.99 4.39 10.55
N THR A 115 -0.17 4.94 10.94
CA THR A 115 -0.25 6.23 11.64
C THR A 115 -0.09 6.07 13.15
N PHE A 116 -0.77 5.08 13.74
CA PHE A 116 -0.78 4.84 15.18
C PHE A 116 0.53 4.26 15.69
N LEU A 117 1.10 3.28 14.99
CA LEU A 117 2.27 2.57 15.49
C LEU A 117 3.49 3.51 15.68
N PRO A 118 3.86 4.36 14.70
CA PRO A 118 4.95 5.32 14.91
C PRO A 118 4.60 6.38 15.95
N LEU A 119 3.33 6.81 16.04
CA LEU A 119 2.91 7.81 17.01
C LEU A 119 3.07 7.29 18.44
N VAL A 120 2.66 6.05 18.72
CA VAL A 120 2.76 5.43 20.05
C VAL A 120 4.22 5.10 20.40
N VAL A 121 5.00 4.62 19.43
CA VAL A 121 6.38 4.16 19.68
C VAL A 121 7.38 5.32 19.74
N LEU A 122 7.28 6.30 18.83
CA LEU A 122 8.26 7.39 18.69
C LEU A 122 7.85 8.67 19.42
N TYR A 123 6.55 8.92 19.58
CA TYR A 123 6.04 10.19 20.13
C TYR A 123 4.82 9.99 21.06
N PRO A 124 4.91 9.14 22.11
CA PRO A 124 3.78 8.85 22.99
C PRO A 124 3.22 10.12 23.64
N ASP A 125 4.07 11.09 23.98
CA ASP A 125 3.66 12.35 24.59
C ASP A 125 2.76 13.21 23.69
N ARG A 126 2.81 13.00 22.36
CA ARG A 126 1.99 13.75 21.40
C ARG A 126 0.56 13.24 21.30
N LEU A 127 0.25 12.04 21.82
CA LEU A 127 -1.08 11.45 21.77
C LEU A 127 -2.14 12.33 22.46
N PHE A 128 -1.78 12.93 23.59
CA PHE A 128 -2.70 13.75 24.40
C PHE A 128 -2.68 15.24 24.04
N THR A 129 -1.98 15.61 22.96
CA THR A 129 -1.99 16.99 22.45
C THR A 129 -3.21 17.25 21.57
N ARG A 130 -3.56 18.53 21.34
CA ARG A 130 -4.58 18.92 20.34
C ARG A 130 -4.30 18.30 18.97
N GLN A 131 -3.04 18.25 18.57
CA GLN A 131 -2.63 17.66 17.30
C GLN A 131 -2.86 16.14 17.28
N GLY A 132 -2.53 15.45 18.38
CA GLY A 132 -2.84 14.04 18.56
C GLY A 132 -4.33 13.75 18.46
N ALA A 133 -5.17 14.56 19.12
CA ALA A 133 -6.62 14.42 19.06
C ALA A 133 -7.19 14.56 17.63
N HIS A 134 -6.70 15.51 16.82
CA HIS A 134 -7.11 15.65 15.42
C HIS A 134 -6.71 14.43 14.57
N LEU A 135 -5.51 13.89 14.82
CA LEU A 135 -5.02 12.71 14.11
C LEU A 135 -5.81 11.46 14.49
N LEU A 136 -6.13 11.26 15.78
CA LEU A 136 -7.02 10.20 16.25
C LEU A 136 -8.42 10.31 15.64
N ALA A 137 -8.99 11.52 15.60
CA ALA A 137 -10.29 11.76 14.97
C ALA A 137 -10.27 11.39 13.49
N GLY A 138 -9.21 11.76 12.76
CA GLY A 138 -9.02 11.35 11.36
C GLY A 138 -8.97 9.83 11.19
N VAL A 139 -8.29 9.13 12.09
CA VAL A 139 -8.25 7.66 12.05
C VAL A 139 -9.64 7.06 12.31
N VAL A 140 -10.41 7.58 13.25
CA VAL A 140 -11.80 7.13 13.48
C VAL A 140 -12.64 7.29 12.21
N VAL A 141 -12.52 8.41 11.51
CA VAL A 141 -13.22 8.63 10.23
C VAL A 141 -12.81 7.60 9.18
N VAL A 142 -11.50 7.32 9.05
CA VAL A 142 -11.00 6.28 8.14
C VAL A 142 -11.57 4.91 8.49
N LEU A 143 -11.56 4.53 9.78
CA LEU A 143 -12.12 3.26 10.25
C LEU A 143 -13.62 3.13 9.94
N LEU A 144 -14.40 4.20 10.13
CA LEU A 144 -15.81 4.23 9.75
C LEU A 144 -15.98 4.02 8.24
N GLY A 145 -15.16 4.68 7.42
CA GLY A 145 -15.15 4.50 5.97
C GLY A 145 -14.88 3.05 5.55
N ILE A 146 -13.92 2.38 6.19
CA ILE A 146 -13.61 0.96 5.96
C ILE A 146 -14.80 0.07 6.32
N VAL A 147 -15.45 0.32 7.47
CA VAL A 147 -16.63 -0.46 7.89
C VAL A 147 -17.75 -0.33 6.87
N ILE A 148 -18.03 0.88 6.40
CA ILE A 148 -19.04 1.12 5.35
C ILE A 148 -18.66 0.40 4.05
N LEU A 149 -17.39 0.50 3.63
CA LEU A 149 -16.88 -0.17 2.43
C LEU A 149 -17.01 -1.71 2.54
N ALA A 150 -16.67 -2.27 3.71
CA ALA A 150 -16.79 -3.70 3.97
C ALA A 150 -18.24 -4.17 3.92
N VAL A 151 -19.17 -3.41 4.52
CA VAL A 151 -20.61 -3.72 4.48
C VAL A 151 -21.14 -3.65 3.05
N ALA A 152 -20.81 -2.61 2.30
CA ALA A 152 -21.20 -2.47 0.90
C ALA A 152 -20.64 -3.63 0.04
N GLY A 153 -19.40 -4.04 0.30
CA GLY A 153 -18.79 -5.20 -0.35
C GLY A 153 -19.55 -6.49 -0.11
N ARG A 154 -19.92 -6.77 1.15
CA ARG A 154 -20.72 -7.95 1.52
C ARG A 154 -22.12 -7.94 0.89
N LEU A 155 -22.75 -6.77 0.79
CA LEU A 155 -24.05 -6.64 0.12
C LEU A 155 -23.96 -6.96 -1.36
N ARG A 156 -22.91 -6.48 -2.05
CA ARG A 156 -22.64 -6.79 -3.46
C ARG A 156 -22.45 -8.30 -3.68
N GLU A 157 -21.62 -8.93 -2.85
CA GLU A 157 -21.36 -10.37 -2.90
C GLU A 157 -22.66 -11.19 -2.81
N ARG A 158 -23.52 -10.88 -1.82
CA ARG A 158 -24.82 -11.54 -1.63
C ARG A 158 -25.75 -11.33 -2.81
N ALA A 159 -25.84 -10.10 -3.33
CA ALA A 159 -26.68 -9.80 -4.48
C ALA A 159 -26.24 -10.61 -5.72
N SER A 160 -24.94 -10.70 -5.98
CA SER A 160 -24.38 -11.50 -7.08
C SER A 160 -24.68 -12.99 -6.92
N GLN A 161 -24.58 -13.55 -5.71
CA GLN A 161 -24.94 -14.95 -5.43
C GLN A 161 -26.44 -15.22 -5.65
N HIS A 162 -27.33 -14.32 -5.19
CA HIS A 162 -28.77 -14.42 -5.42
C HIS A 162 -29.14 -14.36 -6.91
N LEU A 163 -28.47 -13.50 -7.68
CA LEU A 163 -28.63 -13.40 -9.13
C LEU A 163 -28.18 -14.69 -9.84
N ALA A 164 -27.03 -15.24 -9.46
CA ALA A 164 -26.53 -16.50 -10.00
C ALA A 164 -27.46 -17.68 -9.69
N ALA A 165 -27.98 -17.76 -8.46
CA ALA A 165 -28.94 -18.79 -8.06
C ALA A 165 -30.27 -18.69 -8.85
N ARG A 166 -30.74 -17.48 -9.13
CA ARG A 166 -31.94 -17.24 -9.97
C ARG A 166 -31.73 -17.62 -11.43
N ALA A 167 -30.56 -17.34 -11.99
CA ALA A 167 -30.22 -17.70 -13.37
C ALA A 167 -30.01 -19.21 -13.57
N ALA A 168 -29.76 -19.96 -12.50
CA ALA A 168 -29.59 -21.41 -12.51
C ALA A 168 -30.91 -22.20 -12.34
N LEU A 169 -32.04 -21.52 -12.10
CA LEU A 169 -33.36 -22.15 -12.12
C LEU A 169 -33.81 -22.36 -13.58
N PRO A 170 -34.35 -23.54 -13.93
CA PRO A 170 -34.76 -23.89 -15.29
C PRO A 170 -35.97 -23.08 -15.79
#